data_AF-A0A2N4X399-F1
#
_entry.id   AF-A0A2N4X399-F1
#
_cell.length_a   1.000
_cell.length_b   1.000
_cell.length_c   1.000
_cell.angle_alpha   90.00
_cell.angle_beta   90.00
_cell.angle_gamma   90.00
#
_symmetry.space_group_name_H-M   'P 1'
#
loop_
_entity.id
_entity.type
_entity.pdbx_description
1 polymer ?
#
loop_
_entity_poly.entity_id
_entity_poly.type
_entity_poly.pdbx_seq_one_letter_code
_entity_poly.pdbx_strand_id
1 'polypeptide(L)'
;MRWLSRIFTAFIAALLCVQTAAAQSILRDAETEALFRDMARPLVVAAGLDPNNVDIVLINDPSINAFVVAGQAVYIHSGLINASDSANQVQGVIAHELGHITGGHVIRGSEGAKEASGISLLSLLLGVAAAAAGGGEAAMGVIMAGQQLALGKYLAFSRAQESSADAAGAQYLSKAGITGRGSIEFFKKLANQAYRAGYSQKDLADFMSTHPLESDRISNLQGTYEKDPAWNTPSDPALEARFKRIKAKLFGYLAKPQQTIAAYPLTDNSVPARYARAYAWHKDAFLDKATAETDSLLKQSPDDPYFLELKGQILLESGRPADALGYLRRATEITANQPLIATTFGHALVATEDPKNLAEAQRVLKAAVARDRENPYAWYQLGVVYAANGDTPRAQLASAEQQVMTLRYPEALRNAEAAEASLPRGSADWLRAQDIAMQARAAIERGRKRR
;
A
#
# COMPACT_ATOMS: atom_id res chain seq x y z
N MET A 1 21.04 -34.93 -19.66
CA MET A 1 19.56 -34.80 -19.54
C MET A 1 19.07 -34.16 -18.24
N ARG A 2 19.77 -34.27 -17.09
CA ARG A 2 19.35 -33.66 -15.79
C ARG A 2 19.70 -32.17 -15.60
N TRP A 3 20.45 -31.58 -16.52
CA TRP A 3 20.83 -30.15 -16.50
C TRP A 3 19.88 -29.26 -17.31
N LEU A 4 19.36 -29.77 -18.44
CA LEU A 4 18.33 -29.10 -19.25
C LEU A 4 17.02 -28.91 -18.47
N SER A 5 16.66 -29.85 -17.59
CA SER A 5 15.49 -29.71 -16.73
C SER A 5 15.62 -28.55 -15.74
N ARG A 6 16.82 -28.30 -15.19
CA ARG A 6 17.04 -27.24 -14.19
C ARG A 6 16.99 -25.82 -14.77
N ILE A 7 17.45 -25.64 -16.01
CA ILE A 7 17.37 -24.34 -16.71
C ILE A 7 15.92 -24.04 -17.13
N PHE A 8 15.17 -25.07 -17.53
CA PHE A 8 13.75 -24.92 -17.86
C PHE A 8 12.89 -24.62 -16.61
N THR A 9 13.25 -25.16 -15.43
CA THR A 9 12.54 -24.84 -14.17
C THR A 9 12.82 -23.41 -13.69
N ALA A 10 14.03 -22.89 -13.90
CA ALA A 10 14.37 -21.50 -13.57
C ALA A 10 13.63 -20.48 -14.46
N PHE A 11 13.41 -20.82 -15.74
CA PHE A 11 12.69 -19.96 -16.69
C PHE A 11 11.18 -19.90 -16.43
N ILE A 12 10.57 -21.00 -15.98
CA ILE A 12 9.15 -21.02 -15.56
C ILE A 12 8.96 -20.27 -14.23
N ALA A 13 9.95 -20.32 -13.32
CA ALA A 13 9.90 -19.57 -12.07
C ALA A 13 9.95 -18.04 -12.30
N ALA A 14 10.68 -17.56 -13.31
CA ALA A 14 10.75 -16.13 -13.65
C ALA A 14 9.45 -15.60 -14.29
N LEU A 15 8.61 -16.45 -14.90
CA LEU A 15 7.29 -16.09 -15.43
C LEU A 15 6.17 -16.15 -14.39
N LEU A 16 6.44 -16.62 -13.17
CA LEU A 16 5.47 -16.79 -12.09
C LEU A 16 5.59 -15.77 -10.95
N CYS A 17 6.49 -14.78 -11.06
CA CYS A 17 6.61 -13.70 -10.07
C CYS A 17 5.62 -12.55 -10.28
N VAL A 18 4.43 -12.81 -10.84
CA VAL A 18 3.27 -12.00 -10.49
C VAL A 18 2.74 -12.59 -9.19
N GLN A 19 3.40 -12.26 -8.07
CA GLN A 19 2.69 -12.34 -6.80
C GLN A 19 1.51 -11.39 -6.96
N THR A 20 0.32 -11.96 -7.13
CA THR A 20 -0.89 -11.18 -7.07
C THR A 20 -0.84 -10.39 -5.78
N ALA A 21 -0.99 -9.06 -5.86
CA ALA A 21 -1.12 -8.16 -4.71
C ALA A 21 -2.11 -8.66 -3.63
N ALA A 22 -2.95 -9.64 -3.97
CA ALA A 22 -3.77 -10.44 -3.06
C ALA A 22 -3.01 -11.18 -1.92
N ALA A 23 -1.67 -11.31 -1.97
CA ALA A 23 -0.90 -11.95 -0.89
C ALA A 23 -0.28 -10.97 0.12
N GLN A 24 -0.12 -9.69 -0.23
CA GLN A 24 0.40 -8.68 0.69
C GLN A 24 -0.77 -7.92 1.32
N SER A 25 -0.79 -7.84 2.65
CA SER A 25 -1.85 -7.14 3.38
C SER A 25 -1.71 -5.63 3.18
N ILE A 26 -2.74 -4.98 2.61
CA ILE A 26 -2.84 -3.52 2.63
C ILE A 26 -2.97 -3.06 4.10
N LEU A 27 -2.20 -2.05 4.48
CA LEU A 27 -2.31 -1.38 5.77
C LEU A 27 -3.15 -0.13 5.63
N ARG A 28 -4.37 -0.18 6.17
CA ARG A 28 -5.30 0.95 6.19
C ARG A 28 -5.28 1.60 7.56
N ASP A 29 -4.97 2.88 7.59
CA ASP A 29 -4.86 3.67 8.81
C ASP A 29 -5.22 5.12 8.51
N ALA A 30 -6.10 5.70 9.33
CA ALA A 30 -6.67 7.00 9.07
C ALA A 30 -5.63 8.12 8.99
N GLU A 31 -4.66 8.08 9.90
CA GLU A 31 -3.60 9.07 10.00
C GLU A 31 -2.56 8.93 8.89
N THR A 32 -2.14 7.69 8.61
CA THR A 32 -1.15 7.36 7.59
C THR A 32 -1.68 7.72 6.20
N GLU A 33 -2.92 7.35 5.88
CA GLU A 33 -3.57 7.71 4.61
C GLU A 33 -3.67 9.25 4.47
N ALA A 34 -3.97 9.97 5.55
CA ALA A 34 -4.00 11.44 5.54
C ALA A 34 -2.62 12.05 5.30
N LEU A 35 -1.56 11.55 5.96
CA LEU A 35 -0.19 12.01 5.70
C LEU A 35 0.22 11.76 4.26
N PHE A 36 -0.04 10.56 3.74
CA PHE A 36 0.33 10.20 2.38
C PHE A 36 -0.36 11.09 1.35
N ARG A 37 -1.66 11.35 1.55
CA ARG A 37 -2.40 12.31 0.74
C ARG A 37 -1.77 13.71 0.78
N ASP A 38 -1.40 14.19 1.96
CA ASP A 38 -0.82 15.53 2.11
C ASP A 38 0.59 15.63 1.51
N MET A 39 1.42 14.60 1.64
CA MET A 39 2.73 14.53 1.00
C MET A 39 2.63 14.47 -0.53
N ALA A 40 1.68 13.70 -1.05
CA ALA A 40 1.53 13.45 -2.48
C ALA A 40 0.79 14.57 -3.21
N ARG A 41 -0.21 15.20 -2.60
CA ARG A 41 -1.08 16.21 -3.25
C ARG A 41 -0.33 17.26 -4.06
N PRO A 42 0.68 17.98 -3.54
CA PRO A 42 1.40 18.98 -4.34
C PRO A 42 2.15 18.37 -5.52
N LEU A 43 2.67 17.15 -5.38
CA LEU A 43 3.35 16.41 -6.46
C LEU A 43 2.37 15.93 -7.53
N VAL A 44 1.20 15.44 -7.13
CA VAL A 44 0.13 15.00 -8.04
C VAL A 44 -0.38 16.18 -8.88
N VAL A 45 -0.60 17.34 -8.25
CA VAL A 45 -0.96 18.58 -8.97
C VAL A 45 0.16 18.99 -9.92
N ALA A 46 1.43 18.96 -9.49
CA ALA A 46 2.58 19.28 -10.34
C ALA A 46 2.75 18.33 -11.54
N ALA A 47 2.31 17.07 -11.39
CA ALA A 47 2.25 16.05 -12.44
C ALA A 47 1.06 16.23 -13.40
N GLY A 48 0.16 17.19 -13.16
CA GLY A 48 -1.03 17.41 -13.99
C GLY A 48 -2.12 16.36 -13.80
N LEU A 49 -2.09 15.63 -12.69
CA LEU A 49 -3.08 14.61 -12.33
C LEU A 49 -4.09 15.18 -11.33
N ASP A 50 -5.27 14.55 -11.23
CA ASP A 50 -6.27 14.89 -10.22
C ASP A 50 -5.90 14.21 -8.88
N PRO A 51 -5.70 14.96 -7.78
CA PRO A 51 -5.43 14.40 -6.45
C PRO A 51 -6.49 13.42 -5.93
N ASN A 52 -7.71 13.44 -6.46
CA ASN A 52 -8.76 12.51 -6.06
C ASN A 52 -8.70 11.18 -6.83
N ASN A 53 -7.89 11.10 -7.90
CA ASN A 53 -7.74 9.90 -8.70
C ASN A 53 -6.40 9.20 -8.44
N VAL A 54 -5.50 9.81 -7.67
CA VAL A 54 -4.22 9.19 -7.29
C VAL A 54 -4.26 8.67 -5.86
N ASP A 55 -4.24 7.34 -5.73
CA ASP A 55 -4.17 6.67 -4.43
C ASP A 55 -2.73 6.38 -4.02
N ILE A 56 -2.42 6.57 -2.74
CA ILE A 56 -1.15 6.12 -2.15
C ILE A 56 -1.47 5.00 -1.15
N VAL A 57 -1.05 3.78 -1.47
CA VAL A 57 -1.44 2.57 -0.74
C VAL A 57 -0.24 2.02 0.04
N LEU A 58 -0.40 1.86 1.35
CA LEU A 58 0.62 1.22 2.18
C LEU A 58 0.47 -0.30 2.15
N ILE A 59 1.57 -0.99 1.87
CA ILE A 59 1.67 -2.44 1.84
C ILE A 59 2.44 -2.94 3.07
N ASN A 60 1.89 -3.94 3.76
CA ASN A 60 2.56 -4.64 4.85
C ASN A 60 3.67 -5.56 4.31
N ASP A 61 4.77 -4.95 3.93
CA ASP A 61 5.97 -5.66 3.52
C ASP A 61 7.20 -4.95 4.12
N PRO A 62 8.09 -5.69 4.82
CA PRO A 62 9.27 -5.11 5.44
C PRO A 62 10.40 -4.79 4.43
N SER A 63 10.31 -5.25 3.17
CA SER A 63 11.24 -4.86 2.11
C SER A 63 11.11 -3.38 1.78
N ILE A 64 12.21 -2.79 1.33
CA ILE A 64 12.19 -1.39 0.90
C ILE A 64 11.70 -1.40 -0.54
N ASN A 65 10.48 -0.94 -0.81
CA ASN A 65 9.99 -0.81 -2.18
C ASN A 65 8.88 0.23 -2.31
N ALA A 66 8.74 0.75 -3.53
CA ALA A 66 7.55 1.42 -4.01
C ALA A 66 7.36 1.07 -5.49
N PHE A 67 6.11 1.06 -5.96
CA PHE A 67 5.82 0.76 -7.34
C PHE A 67 4.44 1.28 -7.74
N VAL A 68 4.21 1.32 -9.03
CA VAL A 68 2.91 1.64 -9.62
C VAL A 68 2.37 0.43 -10.38
N VAL A 69 1.09 0.16 -10.26
CA VAL A 69 0.39 -0.86 -11.06
C VAL A 69 -0.64 -0.21 -11.97
N ALA A 70 -1.22 -0.98 -12.89
CA ALA A 70 -2.21 -0.47 -13.84
C ALA A 70 -3.32 0.29 -13.10
N GLY A 71 -3.44 1.59 -13.38
CA GLY A 71 -4.26 2.54 -12.62
C GLY A 71 -3.46 3.81 -12.27
N GLN A 72 -4.02 4.61 -11.38
CA GLN A 72 -3.37 5.80 -10.79
C GLN A 72 -3.12 5.53 -9.30
N ALA A 73 -2.39 4.46 -8.97
CA ALA A 73 -2.07 4.13 -7.58
C ALA A 73 -0.57 3.90 -7.41
N VAL A 74 -0.01 4.53 -6.37
CA VAL A 74 1.36 4.33 -5.91
C VAL A 74 1.31 3.44 -4.68
N TYR A 75 1.97 2.29 -4.75
CA TYR A 75 2.11 1.35 -3.66
C TYR A 75 3.44 1.59 -2.97
N ILE A 76 3.42 1.71 -1.65
CA ILE A 76 4.62 1.93 -0.82
C ILE A 76 4.69 0.80 0.18
N HIS A 77 5.84 0.14 0.28
CA HIS A 77 6.06 -0.87 1.32
C HIS A 77 6.34 -0.22 2.68
N SER A 78 5.90 -0.85 3.76
CA SER A 78 6.18 -0.42 5.13
C SER A 78 7.69 -0.32 5.44
N GLY A 79 8.51 -1.16 4.81
CA GLY A 79 9.97 -1.12 4.90
C GLY A 79 10.55 0.20 4.39
N LEU A 80 9.96 0.81 3.35
CA LEU A 80 10.39 2.10 2.82
C LEU A 80 10.18 3.22 3.84
N ILE A 81 9.03 3.24 4.52
CA ILE A 81 8.73 4.23 5.56
C ILE A 81 9.68 4.06 6.75
N ASN A 82 9.95 2.81 7.15
CA ASN A 82 10.92 2.52 8.20
C ASN A 82 12.35 2.94 7.83
N ALA A 83 12.73 2.76 6.57
CA ALA A 83 14.04 3.14 6.04
C ALA A 83 14.18 4.66 5.80
N SER A 84 13.10 5.41 5.64
CA SER A 84 13.15 6.86 5.34
C SER A 84 13.40 7.69 6.61
N ASP A 85 14.29 8.67 6.54
CA ASP A 85 14.65 9.53 7.68
C ASP A 85 13.86 10.84 7.74
N SER A 86 13.20 11.23 6.65
CA SER A 86 12.39 12.44 6.56
C SER A 86 11.20 12.29 5.61
N ALA A 87 10.21 13.17 5.75
CA ALA A 87 9.07 13.24 4.83
C ALA A 87 9.53 13.53 3.39
N ASN A 88 10.59 14.34 3.24
CA ASN A 88 11.13 14.73 1.94
C ASN A 88 11.74 13.54 1.17
N GLN A 89 12.29 12.53 1.86
CA GLN A 89 12.74 11.28 1.23
C GLN A 89 11.56 10.52 0.62
N VAL A 90 10.45 10.40 1.35
CA VAL A 90 9.23 9.75 0.85
C VAL A 90 8.61 10.54 -0.31
N GLN A 91 8.58 11.88 -0.22
CA GLN A 91 8.13 12.73 -1.32
C GLN A 91 8.99 12.55 -2.58
N GLY A 92 10.30 12.38 -2.44
CA GLY A 92 11.20 12.07 -3.56
C GLY A 92 10.83 10.76 -4.26
N VAL A 93 10.53 9.71 -3.49
CA VAL A 93 10.05 8.43 -4.03
C VAL A 93 8.69 8.59 -4.70
N ILE A 94 7.72 9.26 -4.06
CA ILE A 94 6.39 9.49 -4.66
C ILE A 94 6.53 10.26 -5.99
N ALA A 95 7.40 11.28 -6.06
CA ALA A 95 7.63 12.03 -7.29
C ALA A 95 8.18 11.14 -8.42
N HIS A 96 9.09 10.22 -8.10
CA HIS A 96 9.62 9.22 -9.02
C HIS A 96 8.52 8.28 -9.55
N GLU A 97 7.69 7.74 -8.64
CA GLU A 97 6.57 6.85 -9.00
C GLU A 97 5.52 7.56 -9.87
N LEU A 98 5.23 8.83 -9.60
CA LEU A 98 4.38 9.65 -10.47
C LEU A 98 4.98 9.82 -11.88
N GLY A 99 6.32 9.84 -11.98
CA GLY A 99 7.06 9.78 -13.24
C GLY A 99 6.73 8.51 -14.03
N HIS A 100 6.67 7.35 -13.37
CA HIS A 100 6.25 6.10 -14.01
C HIS A 100 4.79 6.10 -14.47
N ILE A 101 3.88 6.70 -13.69
CA ILE A 101 2.45 6.84 -14.06
C ILE A 101 2.31 7.71 -15.32
N THR A 102 2.89 8.91 -15.28
CA THR A 102 2.77 9.90 -16.36
C THR A 102 3.55 9.47 -17.62
N GLY A 103 4.65 8.76 -17.47
CA GLY A 103 5.40 8.15 -18.58
C GLY A 103 4.71 6.93 -19.21
N GLY A 104 3.66 6.40 -18.58
CA GLY A 104 2.96 5.20 -19.04
C GLY A 104 3.81 3.93 -18.96
N HIS A 105 4.80 3.89 -18.06
CA HIS A 105 5.83 2.85 -18.02
C HIS A 105 5.25 1.46 -17.70
N VAL A 106 4.21 1.40 -16.87
CA VAL A 106 3.51 0.14 -16.55
C VAL A 106 2.84 -0.48 -17.79
N ILE A 107 2.25 0.34 -18.65
CA ILE A 107 1.57 -0.11 -19.87
C ILE A 107 2.62 -0.51 -20.92
N ARG A 108 3.68 0.28 -21.05
CA ARG A 108 4.78 0.07 -22.01
C ARG A 108 5.76 -1.02 -21.60
N GLY A 109 5.73 -1.52 -20.36
CA GLY A 109 6.65 -2.56 -19.90
C GLY A 109 6.64 -3.82 -20.77
N SER A 110 5.49 -4.14 -21.37
CA SER A 110 5.35 -5.26 -22.32
C SER A 110 6.13 -5.07 -23.63
N GLU A 111 6.44 -3.84 -24.03
CA GLU A 111 7.17 -3.51 -25.26
C GLU A 111 8.63 -3.95 -25.18
N GLY A 112 9.32 -3.60 -24.08
CA GLY A 112 10.70 -4.03 -23.83
C GLY A 112 10.84 -5.55 -23.69
N ALA A 113 9.88 -6.20 -23.02
CA ALA A 113 9.83 -7.65 -22.91
C ALA A 113 9.62 -8.34 -24.27
N LYS A 114 8.77 -7.76 -25.13
CA LYS A 114 8.47 -8.27 -26.48
C LYS A 114 9.69 -8.19 -27.40
N GLU A 115 10.42 -7.07 -27.39
CA GLU A 115 11.64 -6.91 -28.19
C GLU A 115 12.74 -7.89 -27.76
N ALA A 116 13.00 -8.00 -26.45
CA ALA A 116 13.97 -8.96 -25.90
C ALA A 116 13.59 -10.43 -26.20
N SER A 117 12.29 -10.75 -26.13
CA SER A 117 11.79 -12.08 -26.50
C SER A 117 11.96 -12.37 -28.00
N GLY A 118 11.78 -11.36 -28.86
CA GLY A 118 12.03 -11.47 -30.30
C GLY A 118 13.49 -11.77 -30.63
N ILE A 119 14.44 -11.10 -29.97
CA ILE A 119 15.88 -11.36 -30.10
C ILE A 119 16.20 -12.79 -29.64
N SER A 120 15.70 -13.19 -28.47
CA SER A 120 15.92 -14.53 -27.92
C SER A 120 15.38 -15.63 -28.84
N LEU A 121 14.19 -15.44 -29.41
CA LEU A 121 13.58 -16.38 -30.35
C LEU A 121 14.37 -16.47 -31.66
N LEU A 122 14.79 -15.32 -32.21
CA LEU A 122 15.60 -15.30 -33.43
C LEU A 122 16.93 -16.02 -33.21
N SER A 123 17.60 -15.77 -32.09
CA SER A 123 18.86 -16.43 -31.75
C SER A 123 18.69 -17.94 -31.50
N LEU A 124 17.56 -18.36 -30.95
CA LEU A 124 17.22 -19.77 -30.84
C LEU A 124 17.06 -20.41 -32.23
N LEU A 125 16.32 -19.77 -33.14
CA LEU A 125 16.12 -20.26 -34.51
C LEU A 125 17.45 -20.36 -35.27
N LEU A 126 18.31 -19.34 -35.16
CA LEU A 126 19.64 -19.34 -35.77
C LEU A 126 20.55 -20.41 -35.15
N GLY A 127 20.47 -20.62 -33.84
CA GLY A 127 21.18 -21.71 -33.16
C GLY A 127 20.74 -23.09 -33.63
N VAL A 128 19.43 -23.33 -33.76
CA VAL A 128 18.88 -24.59 -34.30
C VAL A 128 19.36 -24.82 -35.74
N ALA A 129 19.35 -23.78 -36.59
CA ALA A 129 19.84 -23.86 -37.96
C ALA A 129 21.35 -24.18 -38.01
N ALA A 130 22.16 -23.55 -37.16
CA ALA A 130 23.60 -23.82 -37.07
C ALA A 130 23.90 -25.25 -36.55
N ALA A 131 23.10 -25.76 -35.62
CA ALA A 131 23.22 -27.13 -35.12
C ALA A 131 22.88 -28.15 -36.22
N ALA A 132 21.82 -27.89 -37.00
CA ALA A 132 21.44 -28.72 -38.14
C ALA A 132 22.51 -28.74 -39.25
N ALA A 133 23.29 -27.66 -39.38
CA ALA A 133 24.43 -27.57 -40.29
C ALA A 133 25.73 -28.22 -39.76
N GLY A 134 25.67 -28.93 -38.62
CA GLY A 134 26.81 -29.62 -38.01
C GLY A 134 27.66 -28.78 -37.05
N GLY A 135 27.28 -27.52 -36.79
CA GLY A 135 28.00 -26.60 -35.90
C GLY A 135 27.45 -26.57 -34.48
N GLY A 136 27.46 -27.68 -33.74
CA GLY A 136 26.85 -27.76 -32.40
C GLY A 136 27.40 -26.75 -31.37
N GLU A 137 28.71 -26.50 -31.38
CA GLU A 137 29.35 -25.48 -30.52
C GLU A 137 29.02 -24.05 -30.98
N ALA A 138 29.02 -23.81 -32.30
CA ALA A 138 28.63 -22.53 -32.89
C ALA A 138 27.15 -22.21 -32.60
N ALA A 139 26.28 -23.22 -32.61
CA ALA A 139 24.87 -23.10 -32.27
C ALA A 139 24.66 -22.63 -30.83
N MET A 140 25.40 -23.21 -29.87
CA MET A 140 25.32 -22.79 -28.48
C MET A 140 25.86 -21.37 -28.30
N GLY A 141 26.95 -21.02 -29.00
CA GLY A 141 27.49 -19.66 -29.01
C GLY A 141 26.49 -18.61 -29.50
N VAL A 142 25.76 -18.91 -30.58
CA VAL A 142 24.72 -18.02 -31.13
C VAL A 142 23.54 -17.85 -30.16
N ILE A 143 23.10 -18.94 -29.51
CA ILE A 143 22.01 -18.87 -28.52
C ILE A 143 22.42 -18.02 -27.33
N MET A 144 23.61 -18.25 -26.77
CA MET A 144 24.11 -17.49 -25.62
C MET A 144 24.33 -16.01 -25.96
N ALA A 145 24.94 -15.72 -27.11
CA ALA A 145 25.11 -14.34 -27.57
C ALA A 145 23.76 -13.63 -27.72
N GLY A 146 22.76 -14.33 -28.28
CA GLY A 146 21.39 -13.86 -28.38
C GLY A 146 20.74 -13.52 -27.06
N GLN A 147 20.86 -14.41 -26.08
CA GLN A 147 20.33 -14.19 -24.74
C GLN A 147 21.00 -13.00 -24.05
N GLN A 148 22.32 -12.85 -24.20
CA GLN A 148 23.05 -11.71 -23.64
C GLN A 148 22.61 -10.38 -24.29
N LEU A 149 22.39 -10.38 -25.62
CA LEU A 149 21.87 -9.22 -26.34
C LEU A 149 20.44 -8.88 -25.92
N ALA A 150 19.57 -9.88 -25.76
CA ALA A 150 18.20 -9.71 -25.30
C ALA A 150 18.13 -9.10 -23.89
N LEU A 151 18.94 -9.63 -22.95
CA LEU A 151 19.06 -9.08 -21.61
C LEU A 151 19.59 -7.64 -21.64
N GLY A 152 20.66 -7.38 -22.42
CA GLY A 152 21.21 -6.05 -22.59
C GLY A 152 20.19 -5.03 -23.12
N LYS A 153 19.33 -5.44 -24.07
CA LYS A 153 18.25 -4.61 -24.59
C LYS A 153 17.16 -4.34 -23.57
N TYR A 154 16.73 -5.35 -22.83
CA TYR A 154 15.75 -5.17 -21.74
C TYR A 154 16.27 -4.22 -20.66
N LEU A 155 17.52 -4.37 -20.23
CA LEU A 155 18.14 -3.48 -19.25
C LEU A 155 18.28 -2.04 -19.78
N ALA A 156 18.59 -1.86 -21.06
CA ALA A 156 18.63 -0.54 -21.68
C ALA A 156 17.25 0.14 -21.72
N PHE A 157 16.19 -0.63 -22.04
CA PHE A 157 14.81 -0.16 -21.97
C PHE A 157 14.44 0.28 -20.55
N SER A 158 14.72 -0.55 -19.54
CA SER A 158 14.49 -0.22 -18.13
C SER A 158 15.22 1.06 -17.70
N ARG A 159 16.51 1.22 -18.03
CA ARG A 159 17.26 2.46 -17.74
C ARG A 159 16.65 3.71 -18.36
N ALA A 160 16.09 3.60 -19.57
CA ALA A 160 15.41 4.73 -20.21
C ALA A 160 14.11 5.10 -19.47
N GLN A 161 13.38 4.12 -18.95
CA GLN A 161 12.21 4.35 -18.10
C GLN A 161 12.61 5.02 -16.78
N GLU A 162 13.68 4.55 -16.13
CA GLU A 162 14.21 5.17 -14.90
C GLU A 162 14.66 6.61 -15.14
N SER A 163 15.43 6.88 -16.19
CA SER A 163 15.91 8.23 -16.50
C SER A 163 14.77 9.20 -16.82
N SER A 164 13.69 8.74 -17.43
CA SER A 164 12.52 9.58 -17.72
C SER A 164 11.66 9.79 -16.46
N ALA A 165 11.52 8.79 -15.60
CA ALA A 165 10.87 8.92 -14.29
C ALA A 165 11.65 9.88 -13.37
N ASP A 166 12.97 9.77 -13.31
CA ASP A 166 13.86 10.69 -12.57
C ASP A 166 13.67 12.15 -13.03
N ALA A 167 13.70 12.38 -14.35
CA ALA A 167 13.53 13.72 -14.91
C ALA A 167 12.14 14.30 -14.63
N ALA A 168 11.09 13.48 -14.78
CA ALA A 168 9.72 13.88 -14.46
C ALA A 168 9.54 14.16 -12.96
N GLY A 169 10.03 13.27 -12.10
CA GLY A 169 10.01 13.44 -10.65
C GLY A 169 10.73 14.71 -10.20
N ALA A 170 11.90 15.00 -10.79
CA ALA A 170 12.61 16.25 -10.53
C ALA A 170 11.80 17.48 -10.95
N GLN A 171 11.11 17.41 -12.09
CA GLN A 171 10.20 18.47 -12.53
C GLN A 171 9.01 18.64 -11.58
N TYR A 172 8.47 17.55 -11.03
CA TYR A 172 7.33 17.61 -10.10
C TYR A 172 7.72 18.23 -8.76
N LEU A 173 8.88 17.85 -8.22
CA LEU A 173 9.46 18.46 -7.02
C LEU A 173 9.69 19.96 -7.22
N SER A 174 10.32 20.34 -8.34
CA SER A 174 10.57 21.73 -8.74
C SER A 174 9.28 22.56 -8.80
N LYS A 175 8.28 22.09 -9.56
CA LYS A 175 6.97 22.76 -9.71
C LYS A 175 6.21 22.86 -8.38
N ALA A 176 6.36 21.88 -7.51
CA ALA A 176 5.76 21.87 -6.18
C ALA A 176 6.52 22.74 -5.16
N GLY A 177 7.69 23.28 -5.52
CA GLY A 177 8.56 24.03 -4.61
C GLY A 177 9.18 23.15 -3.52
N ILE A 178 9.26 21.83 -3.73
CA ILE A 178 9.79 20.86 -2.77
C ILE A 178 11.24 20.56 -3.13
N THR A 179 12.14 20.63 -2.15
CA THR A 179 13.56 20.33 -2.37
C THR A 179 13.79 18.88 -2.80
N GLY A 180 14.71 18.66 -3.74
CA GLY A 180 15.14 17.33 -4.19
C GLY A 180 16.18 16.66 -3.29
N ARG A 181 16.59 17.29 -2.19
CA ARG A 181 17.62 16.75 -1.27
C ARG A 181 17.26 15.35 -0.76
N GLY A 182 16.02 15.13 -0.36
CA GLY A 182 15.54 13.85 0.15
C GLY A 182 15.63 12.72 -0.88
N SER A 183 15.38 13.01 -2.17
CA SER A 183 15.58 12.02 -3.24
C SER A 183 17.05 11.55 -3.29
N ILE A 184 18.00 12.49 -3.26
CA ILE A 184 19.44 12.17 -3.26
C ILE A 184 19.87 11.45 -1.98
N GLU A 185 19.41 11.91 -0.82
CA GLU A 185 19.73 11.28 0.47
C GLU A 185 19.21 9.84 0.53
N PHE A 186 17.99 9.61 0.06
CA PHE A 186 17.41 8.27 0.01
C PHE A 186 18.17 7.37 -0.96
N PHE A 187 18.50 7.83 -2.17
CA PHE A 187 19.31 7.04 -3.10
C PHE A 187 20.71 6.72 -2.57
N LYS A 188 21.38 7.69 -1.93
CA LYS A 188 22.67 7.44 -1.26
C LYS A 188 22.53 6.42 -0.14
N LYS A 189 21.42 6.43 0.61
CA LYS A 189 21.13 5.45 1.65
C LYS A 189 20.96 4.04 1.08
N LEU A 190 20.20 3.88 0.00
CA LEU A 190 20.02 2.60 -0.69
C LEU A 190 21.35 2.09 -1.27
N ALA A 191 22.13 2.96 -1.91
CA ALA A 191 23.46 2.60 -2.41
C ALA A 191 24.37 2.12 -1.28
N ASN A 192 24.43 2.85 -0.16
CA ASN A 192 25.22 2.47 1.01
C ASN A 192 24.78 1.13 1.63
N GLN A 193 23.47 0.84 1.61
CA GLN A 193 22.95 -0.45 2.06
C GLN A 193 23.34 -1.60 1.10
N ALA A 194 23.44 -1.34 -0.21
CA ALA A 194 23.87 -2.32 -1.20
C ALA A 194 25.31 -2.79 -0.99
N TYR A 195 26.18 -1.89 -0.55
CA TYR A 195 27.60 -2.16 -0.33
C TYR A 195 27.91 -2.79 1.04
N ARG A 196 26.95 -2.80 1.99
CA ARG A 196 27.18 -3.36 3.33
C ARG A 196 26.95 -4.87 3.36
N ALA A 197 28.04 -5.63 3.49
CA ALA A 197 27.98 -7.07 3.79
C ALA A 197 27.29 -7.30 5.15
N GLY A 198 26.08 -7.88 5.15
CA GLY A 198 25.34 -8.25 6.37
C GLY A 198 23.90 -7.76 6.48
N TYR A 199 23.43 -6.88 5.59
CA TYR A 199 21.98 -6.70 5.39
C TYR A 199 21.45 -7.85 4.54
N SER A 200 20.20 -8.27 4.78
CA SER A 200 19.49 -9.22 3.91
C SER A 200 19.56 -8.68 2.49
N GLN A 201 20.41 -9.28 1.64
CA GLN A 201 20.51 -8.93 0.22
C GLN A 201 19.13 -8.97 -0.45
N LYS A 202 18.19 -9.74 0.11
CA LYS A 202 16.82 -9.87 -0.37
C LYS A 202 16.02 -8.56 -0.24
N ASP A 203 16.11 -7.85 0.89
CA ASP A 203 15.22 -6.71 1.19
C ASP A 203 15.54 -5.48 0.34
N LEU A 204 16.79 -5.36 -0.12
CA LEU A 204 17.26 -4.34 -1.06
C LEU A 204 17.25 -4.84 -2.52
N ALA A 205 17.39 -6.15 -2.75
CA ALA A 205 17.29 -6.72 -4.08
C ALA A 205 15.93 -6.44 -4.71
N ASP A 206 14.85 -6.40 -3.94
CA ASP A 206 13.51 -6.13 -4.48
C ASP A 206 13.42 -4.71 -5.08
N PHE A 207 13.89 -3.67 -4.36
CA PHE A 207 14.02 -2.31 -4.94
C PHE A 207 14.96 -2.29 -6.13
N MET A 208 16.17 -2.85 -6.00
CA MET A 208 17.19 -2.79 -7.05
C MET A 208 16.83 -3.60 -8.31
N SER A 209 15.95 -4.59 -8.17
CA SER A 209 15.45 -5.39 -9.28
C SER A 209 14.41 -4.65 -10.13
N THR A 210 13.69 -3.72 -9.50
CA THR A 210 12.65 -2.90 -10.15
C THR A 210 13.18 -1.52 -10.55
N HIS A 211 14.09 -0.96 -9.76
CA HIS A 211 14.74 0.33 -9.94
C HIS A 211 16.27 0.20 -9.80
N PRO A 212 16.98 -0.20 -10.86
CA PRO A 212 18.44 -0.28 -10.84
C PRO A 212 19.07 1.08 -10.49
N LEU A 213 19.82 1.13 -9.38
CA LEU A 213 20.57 2.32 -8.98
C LEU A 213 21.96 2.31 -9.61
N GLU A 214 22.19 3.24 -10.52
CA GLU A 214 23.50 3.52 -11.10
C GLU A 214 24.05 4.84 -10.51
N SER A 215 25.36 4.92 -10.30
CA SER A 215 26.04 6.14 -9.82
C SER A 215 25.72 7.37 -10.67
N ASP A 216 25.48 7.15 -11.96
CA ASP A 216 25.19 8.20 -12.94
C ASP A 216 23.82 8.82 -12.70
N ARG A 217 22.82 8.04 -12.26
CA ARG A 217 21.50 8.58 -11.89
C ARG A 217 21.59 9.57 -10.74
N ILE A 218 22.30 9.19 -9.67
CA ILE A 218 22.52 10.06 -8.50
C ILE A 218 23.23 11.35 -8.93
N SER A 219 24.26 11.23 -9.79
CA SER A 219 25.04 12.37 -10.27
C SER A 219 24.20 13.32 -11.14
N ASN A 220 23.39 12.77 -12.06
CA ASN A 220 22.50 13.54 -12.93
C ASN A 220 21.40 14.27 -12.14
N LEU A 221 20.76 13.57 -11.21
CA LEU A 221 19.76 14.15 -10.32
C LEU A 221 20.39 15.22 -9.42
N GLN A 222 21.57 14.97 -8.85
CA GLN A 222 22.26 15.96 -8.02
C GLN A 222 22.55 17.24 -8.83
N GLY A 223 23.07 17.13 -10.05
CA GLY A 223 23.29 18.27 -10.93
C GLY A 223 22.02 19.00 -11.40
N THR A 224 20.87 18.33 -11.36
CA THR A 224 19.55 18.91 -11.64
C THR A 224 19.02 19.66 -10.41
N TYR A 225 18.99 18.98 -9.26
CA TYR A 225 18.43 19.51 -8.02
C TYR A 225 19.24 20.69 -7.46
N GLU A 226 20.57 20.67 -7.54
CA GLU A 226 21.41 21.76 -7.01
C GLU A 226 21.19 23.10 -7.73
N LYS A 227 20.70 23.06 -8.98
CA LYS A 227 20.37 24.26 -9.78
C LYS A 227 18.92 24.72 -9.58
N ASP A 228 18.09 23.88 -8.96
CA ASP A 228 16.68 24.17 -8.79
C ASP A 228 16.47 25.25 -7.71
N PRO A 229 15.56 26.23 -7.92
CA PRO A 229 15.26 27.24 -6.92
C PRO A 229 14.82 26.68 -5.57
N ALA A 230 14.19 25.49 -5.55
CA ALA A 230 13.74 24.82 -4.33
C ALA A 230 14.84 24.07 -3.58
N TRP A 231 16.09 24.03 -4.07
CA TRP A 231 17.18 23.28 -3.44
C TRP A 231 17.36 23.59 -1.96
N ASN A 232 17.27 24.87 -1.60
CA ASN A 232 17.42 25.34 -0.22
C ASN A 232 16.08 25.58 0.49
N THR A 233 14.96 25.20 -0.11
CA THR A 233 13.66 25.25 0.56
C THR A 233 13.68 24.28 1.74
N PRO A 234 13.46 24.76 2.98
CA PRO A 234 13.39 23.89 4.14
C PRO A 234 12.15 23.01 4.07
N SER A 235 12.26 21.77 4.56
CA SER A 235 11.10 20.89 4.73
C SER A 235 10.08 21.52 5.69
N ASP A 236 8.79 21.28 5.45
CA ASP A 236 7.72 21.69 6.36
C ASP A 236 7.88 20.99 7.72
N PRO A 237 8.14 21.72 8.82
CA PRO A 237 8.31 21.13 10.14
C PRO A 237 7.07 20.37 10.63
N ALA A 238 5.86 20.80 10.25
CA ALA A 238 4.62 20.13 10.64
C ALA A 238 4.46 18.79 9.92
N LEU A 239 4.78 18.75 8.62
CA LEU A 239 4.80 17.53 7.83
C LEU A 239 5.85 16.55 8.36
N GLU A 240 7.05 17.04 8.68
CA GLU A 240 8.14 16.24 9.24
C GLU A 240 7.78 15.65 10.61
N ALA A 241 7.14 16.43 11.49
CA ALA A 241 6.67 15.95 12.78
C ALA A 241 5.61 14.84 12.63
N ARG A 242 4.65 15.00 11.70
CA ARG A 242 3.65 13.97 11.37
C ARG A 242 4.29 12.72 10.78
N PHE A 243 5.28 12.85 9.90
CA PHE A 243 6.03 11.73 9.35
C PHE A 243 6.74 10.93 10.45
N LYS A 244 7.49 11.59 11.34
CA LYS A 244 8.17 10.91 12.45
C LYS A 244 7.20 10.18 13.38
N ARG A 245 6.06 10.81 13.65
CA ARG A 245 4.97 10.22 14.43
C ARG A 245 4.42 8.95 13.77
N ILE A 246 4.08 9.00 12.48
CA ILE A 246 3.56 7.85 11.74
C ILE A 246 4.60 6.75 11.58
N LYS A 247 5.86 7.10 11.32
CA LYS A 247 6.97 6.14 11.28
C LYS A 247 7.05 5.36 12.60
N ALA A 248 6.97 6.04 13.74
CA ALA A 248 7.00 5.39 15.05
C ALA A 248 5.74 4.56 15.33
N LYS A 249 4.56 5.06 14.98
CA LYS A 249 3.28 4.33 15.01
C LYS A 249 3.36 3.01 14.23
N LEU A 250 3.77 3.07 12.97
CA LEU A 250 3.91 1.89 12.11
C LEU A 250 4.97 0.93 12.67
N PHE A 251 6.08 1.44 13.21
CA PHE A 251 7.08 0.60 13.86
C PHE A 251 6.49 -0.14 15.06
N GLY A 252 5.78 0.55 15.96
CA GLY A 252 5.13 -0.07 17.13
C GLY A 252 4.05 -1.09 16.76
N TYR A 253 3.31 -0.83 15.68
CA TYR A 253 2.29 -1.74 15.16
C TYR A 253 2.91 -3.01 14.54
N LEU A 254 3.97 -2.86 13.73
CA LEU A 254 4.54 -3.95 12.94
C LEU A 254 5.62 -4.75 13.70
N ALA A 255 6.53 -4.08 14.41
CA ALA A 255 7.66 -4.72 15.07
C ALA A 255 7.23 -5.53 16.31
N LYS A 256 8.08 -6.45 16.77
CA LYS A 256 7.83 -7.12 18.05
C LYS A 256 7.87 -6.09 19.20
N PRO A 257 7.05 -6.24 20.25
CA PRO A 257 7.04 -5.29 21.37
C PRO A 257 8.43 -5.04 21.96
N GLN A 258 9.26 -6.09 22.11
CA GLN A 258 10.63 -5.97 22.63
C GLN A 258 11.52 -5.09 21.73
N GLN A 259 11.37 -5.20 20.41
CA GLN A 259 12.10 -4.34 19.45
C GLN A 259 11.62 -2.89 19.52
N THR A 260 10.31 -2.70 19.71
CA THR A 260 9.73 -1.35 19.89
C THR A 260 10.23 -0.68 21.15
N ILE A 261 10.25 -1.38 22.29
CA ILE A 261 10.79 -0.83 23.53
C ILE A 261 12.29 -0.55 23.44
N ALA A 262 13.05 -1.35 22.69
CA ALA A 262 14.46 -1.09 22.45
C ALA A 262 14.70 0.15 21.56
N ALA A 263 13.89 0.34 20.51
CA ALA A 263 13.99 1.50 19.61
C ALA A 263 13.45 2.79 20.24
N TYR A 264 12.43 2.68 21.09
CA TYR A 264 11.74 3.77 21.77
C TYR A 264 11.73 3.55 23.29
N PRO A 265 12.88 3.69 23.95
CA PRO A 265 13.03 3.38 25.38
C PRO A 265 12.14 4.26 26.25
N LEU A 266 11.80 3.79 27.45
CA LEU A 266 10.92 4.51 28.40
C LEU A 266 11.47 5.89 28.82
N THR A 267 12.78 6.13 28.65
CA THR A 267 13.41 7.43 28.86
C THR A 267 13.07 8.45 27.77
N ASP A 268 12.68 8.00 26.57
CA ASP A 268 12.19 8.85 25.50
C ASP A 268 10.70 9.15 25.69
N ASN A 269 10.43 10.39 26.10
CA ASN A 269 9.10 10.91 26.37
C ASN A 269 8.49 11.67 25.17
N SER A 270 9.13 11.62 24.01
CA SER A 270 8.64 12.24 22.79
C SER A 270 7.32 11.62 22.33
N VAL A 271 6.51 12.41 21.61
CA VAL A 271 5.25 11.95 21.03
C VAL A 271 5.43 10.69 20.18
N PRO A 272 6.38 10.60 19.22
CA PRO A 272 6.60 9.37 18.45
C PRO A 272 6.90 8.15 19.32
N ALA A 273 7.75 8.30 20.34
CA ALA A 273 8.13 7.21 21.22
C ALA A 273 6.95 6.66 22.04
N ARG A 274 6.16 7.55 22.63
CA ARG A 274 4.93 7.15 23.35
C ARG A 274 3.94 6.46 22.42
N TYR A 275 3.82 6.96 21.20
CA TYR A 275 2.87 6.39 20.24
C TYR A 275 3.27 4.97 19.83
N ALA A 276 4.56 4.75 19.54
CA ALA A 276 5.10 3.41 19.27
C ALA A 276 4.88 2.46 20.45
N ARG A 277 5.19 2.92 21.67
CA ARG A 277 5.02 2.11 22.89
C ARG A 277 3.56 1.78 23.19
N ALA A 278 2.63 2.68 22.92
CA ALA A 278 1.20 2.42 23.10
C ALA A 278 0.75 1.20 22.27
N TYR A 279 1.17 1.12 20.99
CA TYR A 279 0.92 -0.06 20.15
C TYR A 279 1.65 -1.31 20.67
N ALA A 280 2.90 -1.20 21.08
CA ALA A 280 3.65 -2.34 21.60
C ALA A 280 3.00 -2.93 22.87
N TRP A 281 2.60 -2.08 23.82
CA TRP A 281 1.93 -2.52 25.04
C TRP A 281 0.55 -3.09 24.78
N HIS A 282 -0.18 -2.52 23.82
CA HIS A 282 -1.47 -3.06 23.38
C HIS A 282 -1.33 -4.47 22.81
N LYS A 283 -0.33 -4.71 21.96
CA LYS A 283 -0.05 -6.05 21.38
C LYS A 283 0.27 -7.12 22.43
N ASP A 284 0.93 -6.73 23.52
CA ASP A 284 1.21 -7.62 24.66
C ASP A 284 0.06 -7.66 25.70
N ALA A 285 -1.09 -7.06 25.39
CA ALA A 285 -2.28 -6.96 26.26
C ALA A 285 -2.02 -6.28 27.62
N PHE A 286 -0.99 -5.43 27.71
CA PHE A 286 -0.73 -4.61 28.90
C PHE A 286 -1.59 -3.33 28.87
N LEU A 287 -2.90 -3.49 29.12
CA LEU A 287 -3.89 -2.41 29.04
C LEU A 287 -3.46 -1.16 29.82
N ASP A 288 -3.03 -1.30 31.07
CA ASP A 288 -2.65 -0.15 31.91
C ASP A 288 -1.45 0.63 31.34
N LYS A 289 -0.49 -0.07 30.73
CA LYS A 289 0.68 0.58 30.10
C LYS A 289 0.28 1.26 28.79
N ALA A 290 -0.52 0.60 27.96
CA ALA A 290 -0.99 1.14 26.68
C ALA A 290 -1.87 2.39 26.90
N THR A 291 -2.74 2.34 27.91
CA THR A 291 -3.59 3.46 28.30
C THR A 291 -2.81 4.61 28.93
N ALA A 292 -1.79 4.34 29.75
CA ALA A 292 -0.92 5.38 30.30
C ALA A 292 -0.14 6.16 29.22
N GLU A 293 0.33 5.49 28.17
CA GLU A 293 0.99 6.15 27.04
C GLU A 293 0.00 7.04 26.27
N THR A 294 -1.21 6.54 25.98
CA THR A 294 -2.24 7.34 25.30
C THR A 294 -2.78 8.49 26.15
N ASP A 295 -2.90 8.33 27.47
CA ASP A 295 -3.29 9.41 28.37
C ASP A 295 -2.22 10.52 28.40
N SER A 296 -0.95 10.14 28.36
CA SER A 296 0.16 11.10 28.28
C SER A 296 0.18 11.88 26.96
N LEU A 297 -0.25 11.24 25.86
CA LEU A 297 -0.42 11.89 24.55
C LEU A 297 -1.62 12.84 24.56
N LEU A 298 -2.77 12.40 25.08
CA LEU A 298 -3.99 13.20 25.18
C LEU A 298 -3.86 14.37 26.17
N LYS A 299 -3.01 14.27 27.19
CA LYS A 299 -2.71 15.40 28.07
C LYS A 299 -2.02 16.55 27.33
N GLN A 300 -1.21 16.24 26.32
CA GLN A 300 -0.52 17.24 25.50
C GLN A 300 -1.41 17.75 24.36
N SER A 301 -2.17 16.84 23.74
CA SER A 301 -3.06 17.14 22.61
C SER A 301 -4.44 16.51 22.82
N PRO A 302 -5.32 17.14 23.64
CA PRO A 302 -6.61 16.54 24.03
C PRO A 302 -7.57 16.26 22.88
N ASP A 303 -7.49 17.06 21.82
CA ASP A 303 -8.34 16.97 20.63
C ASP A 303 -7.59 16.37 19.42
N ASP A 304 -6.46 15.68 19.64
CA ASP A 304 -5.84 14.93 18.54
C ASP A 304 -6.68 13.68 18.20
N PRO A 305 -7.32 13.62 17.02
CA PRO A 305 -8.28 12.57 16.73
C PRO A 305 -7.65 11.19 16.66
N TYR A 306 -6.36 11.07 16.33
CA TYR A 306 -5.71 9.76 16.18
C TYR A 306 -5.18 9.22 17.52
N PHE A 307 -4.94 10.09 18.52
CA PHE A 307 -4.72 9.65 19.90
C PHE A 307 -6.04 9.23 20.56
N LEU A 308 -7.12 9.96 20.30
CA LEU A 308 -8.47 9.58 20.73
C LEU A 308 -8.89 8.24 20.11
N GLU A 309 -8.65 8.06 18.80
CA GLU A 309 -8.85 6.80 18.09
C GLU A 309 -8.07 5.66 18.75
N LEU A 310 -6.75 5.81 18.95
CA LEU A 310 -5.93 4.76 19.54
C LEU A 310 -6.40 4.41 20.97
N LYS A 311 -6.69 5.41 21.81
CA LYS A 311 -7.21 5.18 23.17
C LYS A 311 -8.51 4.37 23.12
N GLY A 312 -9.43 4.77 22.25
CA GLY A 312 -10.70 4.09 22.04
C GLY A 312 -10.53 2.67 21.54
N GLN A 313 -9.64 2.45 20.57
CA GLN A 313 -9.32 1.12 20.03
C GLN A 313 -8.74 0.19 21.11
N ILE A 314 -7.78 0.66 21.91
CA ILE A 314 -7.18 -0.12 23.00
C ILE A 314 -8.27 -0.55 23.99
N LEU A 315 -9.15 0.37 24.40
CA LEU A 315 -10.24 0.07 25.33
C LEU A 315 -11.23 -0.94 24.73
N LEU A 316 -11.65 -0.72 23.48
CA LEU A 316 -12.56 -1.59 22.76
C LEU A 316 -12.03 -3.03 22.65
N GLU A 317 -10.79 -3.17 22.15
CA GLU A 317 -10.15 -4.48 21.95
C GLU A 317 -9.78 -5.17 23.28
N SER A 318 -9.73 -4.42 24.39
CA SER A 318 -9.57 -4.96 25.74
C SER A 318 -10.90 -5.29 26.43
N GLY A 319 -12.02 -5.31 25.70
CA GLY A 319 -13.34 -5.66 26.24
C GLY A 319 -14.01 -4.55 27.05
N ARG A 320 -13.61 -3.28 26.84
CA ARG A 320 -14.21 -2.10 27.49
C ARG A 320 -14.88 -1.15 26.48
N PRO A 321 -15.86 -1.62 25.70
CA PRO A 321 -16.47 -0.85 24.62
C PRO A 321 -17.20 0.40 25.12
N ALA A 322 -17.84 0.35 26.30
CA ALA A 322 -18.52 1.50 26.90
C ALA A 322 -17.54 2.66 27.19
N ASP A 323 -16.34 2.34 27.70
CA ASP A 323 -15.31 3.35 28.01
C ASP A 323 -14.68 3.93 26.73
N ALA A 324 -14.70 3.18 25.62
CA ALA A 324 -14.19 3.62 24.33
C ALA A 324 -15.09 4.67 23.65
N LEU A 325 -16.40 4.68 23.94
CA LEU A 325 -17.39 5.47 23.19
C LEU A 325 -17.08 6.96 23.17
N GLY A 326 -16.70 7.54 24.32
CA GLY A 326 -16.41 8.97 24.42
C GLY A 326 -15.26 9.40 23.51
N TYR A 327 -14.18 8.63 23.51
CA TYR A 327 -12.99 8.90 22.71
C TYR A 327 -13.26 8.73 21.20
N LEU A 328 -13.88 7.61 20.81
CA LEU A 328 -14.17 7.32 19.40
C LEU A 328 -15.22 8.26 18.80
N ARG A 329 -16.21 8.67 19.60
CA ARG A 329 -17.20 9.68 19.20
C ARG A 329 -16.52 11.00 18.90
N ARG A 330 -15.69 11.49 19.84
CA ARG A 330 -14.95 12.75 19.67
C ARG A 330 -14.00 12.71 18.46
N ALA A 331 -13.26 11.61 18.28
CA ALA A 331 -12.41 11.40 17.10
C ALA A 331 -13.20 11.44 15.78
N THR A 332 -14.37 10.79 15.76
CA THR A 332 -15.26 10.77 14.59
C THR A 332 -15.79 12.16 14.26
N GLU A 333 -16.18 12.95 15.27
CA GLU A 333 -16.67 14.32 15.11
C GLU A 333 -15.58 15.26 14.57
N ILE A 334 -14.39 15.26 15.18
CA ILE A 334 -13.27 16.12 14.78
C ILE A 334 -12.84 15.83 13.34
N THR A 335 -12.88 14.56 12.93
CA THR A 335 -12.48 14.15 11.58
C THR A 335 -13.63 14.17 10.56
N ALA A 336 -14.76 14.77 10.93
CA ALA A 336 -15.95 14.89 10.10
C ALA A 336 -16.39 13.53 9.50
N ASN A 337 -16.46 12.49 10.33
CA ASN A 337 -16.77 11.10 9.96
C ASN A 337 -15.74 10.47 8.99
N GLN A 338 -14.45 10.57 9.31
CA GLN A 338 -13.42 9.81 8.58
C GLN A 338 -13.81 8.32 8.63
N PRO A 339 -13.88 7.60 7.49
CA PRO A 339 -14.53 6.28 7.43
C PRO A 339 -13.94 5.19 8.32
N LEU A 340 -12.61 5.12 8.47
CA LEU A 340 -11.93 4.14 9.32
C LEU A 340 -12.22 4.39 10.81
N ILE A 341 -12.07 5.64 11.25
CA ILE A 341 -12.39 6.05 12.63
C ILE A 341 -13.87 5.82 12.93
N ALA A 342 -14.74 6.24 12.02
CA ALA A 342 -16.19 6.06 12.12
C ALA A 342 -16.57 4.57 12.17
N THR A 343 -15.85 3.71 11.44
CA THR A 343 -16.07 2.25 11.49
C THR A 343 -15.71 1.69 12.86
N THR A 344 -14.57 2.08 13.43
CA THR A 344 -14.16 1.69 14.80
C THR A 344 -15.17 2.19 15.83
N PHE A 345 -15.68 3.41 15.68
CA PHE A 345 -16.75 3.93 16.54
C PHE A 345 -18.05 3.14 16.40
N GLY A 346 -18.47 2.82 15.18
CA GLY A 346 -19.63 1.97 14.91
C GLY A 346 -19.50 0.59 15.54
N HIS A 347 -18.32 -0.02 15.45
CA HIS A 347 -18.02 -1.27 16.13
C HIS A 347 -18.13 -1.14 17.66
N ALA A 348 -17.58 -0.08 18.26
CA ALA A 348 -17.68 0.13 19.70
C ALA A 348 -19.13 0.28 20.18
N LEU A 349 -19.98 0.96 19.40
CA LEU A 349 -21.40 1.07 19.69
C LEU A 349 -22.09 -0.30 19.67
N VAL A 350 -21.81 -1.13 18.67
CA VAL A 350 -22.35 -2.51 18.57
C VAL A 350 -21.85 -3.38 19.72
N ALA A 351 -20.56 -3.31 20.03
CA ALA A 351 -19.90 -4.12 21.06
C ALA A 351 -20.38 -3.81 22.48
N THR A 352 -21.07 -2.68 22.71
CA THR A 352 -21.73 -2.42 24.00
C THR A 352 -22.90 -3.34 24.29
N GLU A 353 -23.46 -4.00 23.25
CA GLU A 353 -24.68 -4.82 23.33
C GLU A 353 -25.90 -4.06 23.88
N ASP A 354 -25.86 -2.72 23.92
CA ASP A 354 -26.99 -1.86 24.31
C ASP A 354 -27.85 -1.52 23.08
N PRO A 355 -29.11 -1.97 22.99
CA PRO A 355 -30.00 -1.65 21.88
C PRO A 355 -30.16 -0.14 21.62
N LYS A 356 -29.96 0.71 22.63
CA LYS A 356 -30.03 2.18 22.48
C LYS A 356 -28.96 2.72 21.54
N ASN A 357 -27.84 2.01 21.37
CA ASN A 357 -26.73 2.43 20.53
C ASN A 357 -26.91 2.03 19.05
N LEU A 358 -27.85 1.13 18.72
CA LEU A 358 -28.02 0.59 17.36
C LEU A 358 -28.41 1.65 16.32
N ALA A 359 -29.29 2.59 16.70
CA ALA A 359 -29.73 3.66 15.79
C ALA A 359 -28.56 4.56 15.38
N GLU A 360 -27.68 4.87 16.34
CA GLU A 360 -26.48 5.65 16.07
C GLU A 360 -25.44 4.84 15.28
N ALA A 361 -25.20 3.58 15.67
CA ALA A 361 -24.29 2.69 14.96
C ALA A 361 -24.68 2.59 13.47
N GLN A 362 -25.97 2.42 13.18
CA GLN A 362 -26.47 2.39 11.81
C GLN A 362 -26.15 3.68 11.05
N ARG A 363 -26.40 4.85 11.65
CA ARG A 363 -26.15 6.16 11.03
C ARG A 363 -24.66 6.34 10.72
N VAL A 364 -23.80 6.04 11.68
CA VAL A 364 -22.34 6.18 11.56
C VAL A 364 -21.79 5.23 10.50
N LEU A 365 -22.15 3.95 10.56
CA LEU A 365 -21.65 2.93 9.63
C LEU A 365 -22.17 3.14 8.21
N LYS A 366 -23.42 3.61 8.03
CA LYS A 366 -23.92 4.02 6.70
C LYS A 366 -23.12 5.17 6.11
N ALA A 367 -22.75 6.16 6.92
CA ALA A 367 -21.89 7.26 6.47
C ALA A 367 -20.47 6.78 6.13
N ALA A 368 -19.92 5.84 6.91
CA ALA A 368 -18.62 5.25 6.66
C ALA A 368 -18.58 4.49 5.32
N VAL A 369 -19.48 3.53 5.10
CA VAL A 369 -19.50 2.75 3.84
C VAL A 369 -19.84 3.60 2.61
N ALA A 370 -20.56 4.71 2.78
CA ALA A 370 -20.83 5.63 1.67
C ALA A 370 -19.56 6.35 1.17
N ARG A 371 -18.61 6.60 2.07
CA ARG A 371 -17.33 7.29 1.78
C ARG A 371 -16.18 6.35 1.49
N ASP A 372 -16.25 5.12 1.98
CA ASP A 372 -15.24 4.08 1.83
C ASP A 372 -15.95 2.74 1.59
N ARG A 373 -16.37 2.56 0.33
CA ARG A 373 -17.13 1.37 -0.07
C ARG A 373 -16.31 0.11 -0.03
N GLU A 374 -14.99 0.20 -0.09
CA GLU A 374 -14.07 -0.94 -0.16
C GLU A 374 -13.59 -1.41 1.22
N ASN A 375 -14.24 -0.97 2.28
CA ASN A 375 -13.97 -1.43 3.64
C ASN A 375 -14.86 -2.62 4.01
N PRO A 376 -14.37 -3.88 3.91
CA PRO A 376 -15.18 -5.06 4.23
C PRO A 376 -15.59 -5.10 5.69
N TYR A 377 -14.80 -4.52 6.59
CA TYR A 377 -15.11 -4.51 8.02
C TYR A 377 -16.26 -3.55 8.35
N ALA A 378 -16.32 -2.40 7.69
CA ALA A 378 -17.45 -1.47 7.81
C ALA A 378 -18.76 -2.11 7.35
N TRP A 379 -18.75 -2.83 6.22
CA TRP A 379 -19.91 -3.59 5.73
C TRP A 379 -20.31 -4.71 6.69
N TYR A 380 -19.35 -5.43 7.26
CA TYR A 380 -19.62 -6.44 8.27
C TYR A 380 -20.36 -5.85 9.48
N GLN A 381 -19.83 -4.78 10.06
CA GLN A 381 -20.44 -4.12 11.22
C GLN A 381 -21.84 -3.56 10.88
N LEU A 382 -22.01 -2.99 9.69
CA LEU A 382 -23.32 -2.51 9.25
C LEU A 382 -24.33 -3.66 9.09
N GLY A 383 -23.89 -4.82 8.60
CA GLY A 383 -24.69 -6.03 8.53
C GLY A 383 -25.13 -6.54 9.90
N VAL A 384 -24.24 -6.50 10.91
CA VAL A 384 -24.58 -6.83 12.30
C VAL A 384 -25.68 -5.91 12.83
N VAL A 385 -25.58 -4.60 12.57
CA VAL A 385 -26.61 -3.63 12.98
C VAL A 385 -27.95 -3.90 12.28
N TYR A 386 -27.95 -4.15 10.97
CA TYR A 386 -29.19 -4.48 10.25
C TYR A 386 -29.84 -5.75 10.79
N ALA A 387 -29.06 -6.80 11.07
CA ALA A 387 -29.57 -8.03 11.66
C ALA A 387 -30.17 -7.80 13.05
N ALA A 388 -29.50 -7.02 13.90
CA ALA A 388 -30.00 -6.66 15.23
C ALA A 388 -31.32 -5.85 15.18
N ASN A 389 -31.49 -5.05 14.12
CA ASN A 389 -32.72 -4.29 13.85
C ASN A 389 -33.81 -5.11 13.14
N GLY A 390 -33.58 -6.39 12.84
CA GLY A 390 -34.52 -7.25 12.10
C GLY A 390 -34.58 -6.98 10.59
N ASP A 391 -33.68 -6.17 10.04
CA ASP A 391 -33.57 -5.90 8.59
C ASP A 391 -32.70 -6.96 7.91
N THR A 392 -33.22 -8.20 7.86
CA THR A 392 -32.51 -9.33 7.25
C THR A 392 -32.11 -9.08 5.78
N PRO A 393 -32.94 -8.47 4.91
CA PRO A 393 -32.54 -8.23 3.53
C PRO A 393 -31.32 -7.31 3.40
N ARG A 394 -31.25 -6.23 4.17
CA ARG A 394 -30.06 -5.35 4.16
C ARG A 394 -28.85 -5.97 4.85
N ALA A 395 -29.05 -6.81 5.87
CA ALA A 395 -27.97 -7.58 6.48
C ALA A 395 -27.33 -8.55 5.48
N GLN A 396 -28.15 -9.22 4.65
CA GLN A 396 -27.68 -10.07 3.56
C GLN A 396 -26.93 -9.27 2.49
N LEU A 397 -27.45 -8.10 2.08
CA LEU A 397 -26.76 -7.23 1.13
C LEU A 397 -25.39 -6.79 1.67
N ALA A 398 -25.31 -6.34 2.92
CA ALA A 398 -24.05 -5.96 3.55
C ALA A 398 -23.06 -7.13 3.65
N SER A 399 -23.55 -8.34 3.92
CA SER A 399 -22.74 -9.56 3.88
C SER A 399 -22.22 -9.85 2.48
N ALA A 400 -23.03 -9.65 1.44
CA ALA A 400 -22.62 -9.87 0.05
C ALA A 400 -21.52 -8.90 -0.39
N GLU A 401 -21.62 -7.61 -0.03
CA GLU A 401 -20.57 -6.59 -0.25
C GLU A 401 -19.23 -7.05 0.35
N GLN A 402 -19.24 -7.37 1.65
CA GLN A 402 -18.08 -7.85 2.38
C GLN A 402 -17.48 -9.11 1.73
N GLN A 403 -18.32 -10.06 1.32
CA GLN A 403 -17.88 -11.34 0.76
C GLN A 403 -17.25 -11.20 -0.62
N VAL A 404 -17.77 -10.33 -1.49
CA VAL A 404 -17.12 -10.03 -2.79
C VAL A 404 -15.72 -9.47 -2.59
N MET A 405 -15.54 -8.51 -1.67
CA MET A 405 -14.24 -7.89 -1.38
C MET A 405 -13.22 -8.89 -0.82
N THR A 406 -13.70 -9.95 -0.16
CA THR A 406 -12.88 -11.02 0.41
C THR A 406 -12.79 -12.26 -0.49
N LEU A 407 -13.18 -12.13 -1.77
CA LEU A 407 -13.12 -13.18 -2.78
C LEU A 407 -13.96 -14.43 -2.47
N ARG A 408 -14.92 -14.32 -1.55
CA ARG A 408 -15.88 -15.36 -1.15
C ARG A 408 -17.11 -15.33 -2.06
N TYR A 409 -16.86 -15.49 -3.37
CA TYR A 409 -17.88 -15.32 -4.41
C TYR A 409 -19.10 -16.25 -4.28
N PRO A 410 -18.97 -17.54 -3.91
CA PRO A 410 -20.14 -18.40 -3.70
C PRO A 410 -21.03 -17.91 -2.55
N GLU A 411 -20.46 -17.46 -1.45
CA GLU A 411 -21.19 -16.87 -0.31
C GLU A 411 -21.86 -15.57 -0.73
N ALA A 412 -21.11 -14.70 -1.41
CA ALA A 412 -21.59 -13.42 -1.88
C ALA A 412 -22.81 -13.58 -2.79
N LEU A 413 -22.76 -14.54 -3.71
CA LEU A 413 -23.86 -14.82 -4.63
C LEU A 413 -25.13 -15.23 -3.86
N ARG A 414 -25.01 -16.16 -2.92
CA ARG A 414 -26.16 -16.62 -2.12
C ARG A 414 -26.80 -15.49 -1.33
N ASN A 415 -25.98 -14.64 -0.69
CA ASN A 415 -26.49 -13.51 0.09
C ASN A 415 -27.09 -12.42 -0.80
N ALA A 416 -26.49 -12.14 -1.96
CA ALA A 416 -26.99 -11.17 -2.92
C ALA A 416 -28.36 -11.60 -3.49
N GLU A 417 -28.52 -12.86 -3.90
CA GLU A 417 -29.79 -13.38 -4.41
C GLU A 417 -30.90 -13.39 -3.35
N ALA A 418 -30.55 -13.73 -2.09
CA ALA A 418 -31.49 -13.67 -0.98
C ALA A 418 -31.94 -12.24 -0.65
N ALA A 419 -31.00 -11.29 -0.67
CA ALA A 419 -31.30 -9.87 -0.52
C ALA A 419 -32.18 -9.36 -1.66
N GLU A 420 -31.83 -9.66 -2.92
CA GLU A 420 -32.59 -9.28 -4.11
C GLU A 420 -34.03 -9.78 -4.05
N ALA A 421 -34.25 -11.03 -3.62
CA ALA A 421 -35.58 -11.62 -3.53
C ALA A 421 -36.49 -10.93 -2.50
N SER A 422 -35.90 -10.27 -1.49
CA SER A 422 -36.62 -9.70 -0.34
C SER A 422 -36.66 -8.17 -0.33
N LEU A 423 -35.73 -7.50 -1.02
CA LEU A 423 -35.66 -6.05 -1.11
C LEU A 423 -36.73 -5.49 -2.08
N PRO A 424 -37.23 -4.25 -1.85
CA PRO A 424 -38.19 -3.62 -2.76
C PRO A 424 -37.62 -3.50 -4.17
N ARG A 425 -38.33 -4.07 -5.15
CA ARG A 425 -37.91 -4.09 -6.55
C ARG A 425 -37.68 -2.66 -7.05
N GLY A 426 -36.52 -2.43 -7.71
CA GLY A 426 -36.12 -1.12 -8.22
C GLY A 426 -35.53 -0.16 -7.19
N SER A 427 -35.43 -0.55 -5.91
CA SER A 427 -34.68 0.23 -4.92
C SER A 427 -33.17 0.18 -5.20
N ALA A 428 -32.42 1.15 -4.66
CA ALA A 428 -30.96 1.19 -4.81
C ALA A 428 -30.29 -0.06 -4.23
N ASP A 429 -30.76 -0.53 -3.08
CA ASP A 429 -30.28 -1.76 -2.43
C ASP A 429 -30.56 -3.00 -3.29
N TRP A 430 -31.74 -3.05 -3.92
CA TRP A 430 -32.11 -4.15 -4.82
C TRP A 430 -31.23 -4.18 -6.08
N LEU A 431 -31.01 -3.02 -6.72
CA LEU A 431 -30.09 -2.91 -7.86
C LEU A 431 -28.67 -3.31 -7.47
N ARG A 432 -28.21 -2.89 -6.29
CA ARG A 432 -26.88 -3.23 -5.80
C ARG A 432 -26.73 -4.73 -5.54
N ALA A 433 -27.75 -5.39 -5.02
CA ALA A 433 -27.77 -6.84 -4.87
C ALA A 433 -27.58 -7.55 -6.23
N GLN A 434 -28.25 -7.06 -7.29
CA GLN A 434 -28.09 -7.60 -8.65
C GLN A 434 -26.66 -7.44 -9.19
N ASP A 435 -26.06 -6.26 -9.01
CA ASP A 435 -24.69 -6.00 -9.45
C ASP A 435 -23.70 -6.97 -8.80
N ILE A 436 -23.86 -7.19 -7.49
CA ILE A 436 -23.02 -8.11 -6.72
C ILE A 436 -23.23 -9.55 -7.18
N ALA A 437 -24.47 -9.98 -7.39
CA ALA A 437 -24.79 -11.31 -7.89
C ALA A 437 -24.15 -11.55 -9.27
N MET A 438 -24.25 -10.57 -10.18
CA MET A 438 -23.63 -10.62 -11.50
C MET A 438 -22.10 -10.72 -11.41
N GLN A 439 -21.47 -9.88 -10.59
CA GLN A 439 -20.03 -9.89 -10.35
C GLN A 439 -19.56 -11.24 -9.80
N ALA A 440 -20.26 -11.78 -8.81
CA ALA A 440 -19.94 -13.04 -8.18
C ALA A 440 -20.09 -14.22 -9.15
N ARG A 441 -21.16 -14.28 -9.94
CA ARG A 441 -21.36 -15.31 -11.00
C ARG A 441 -20.22 -15.29 -12.00
N ALA A 442 -19.87 -14.12 -12.53
CA ALA A 442 -18.77 -13.98 -13.49
C ALA A 442 -17.42 -14.42 -12.90
N ALA A 443 -17.16 -14.12 -11.62
CA ALA A 443 -15.95 -14.57 -10.94
C ALA A 443 -15.89 -16.10 -10.77
N ILE A 444 -17.02 -16.73 -10.39
CA ILE A 444 -17.12 -18.20 -10.26
C ILE A 444 -16.89 -18.90 -11.60
N GLU A 445 -17.50 -18.40 -12.68
CA GLU A 445 -17.32 -18.96 -14.03
C GLU A 445 -15.87 -18.87 -14.51
N ARG A 446 -15.22 -17.71 -14.31
CA ARG A 446 -13.79 -17.56 -14.63
C ARG A 446 -12.91 -18.52 -13.82
N GLY A 447 -13.23 -18.72 -12.54
CA GLY A 447 -12.54 -19.68 -11.68
C GLY A 447 -12.66 -21.12 -12.18
N ARG A 448 -13.84 -21.51 -12.70
CA ARG A 448 -14.07 -22.84 -13.29
C ARG A 448 -13.30 -23.06 -14.58
N LYS A 449 -13.16 -22.05 -15.44
CA LYS A 449 -12.41 -22.15 -16.71
C LYS A 449 -10.88 -22.22 -16.52
N ARG A 450 -10.39 -21.82 -15.35
CA ARG A 450 -8.95 -21.84 -15.00
C ARG A 450 -8.50 -23.12 -14.30
N ARG A 451 -9.45 -23.95 -13.84
CA ARG A 451 -9.22 -25.30 -13.31
C ARG A 451 -9.41 -26.29 -14.44
#